data_AF-A0A0F5Q1I9-F1
#
_entry.id   AF-A0A0F5Q1I9-F1
#
_cell.length_a   1.000
_cell.length_b   1.000
_cell.length_c   1.000
_cell.angle_alpha   90.00
_cell.angle_beta   90.00
_cell.angle_gamma   90.00
#
_symmetry.space_group_name_H-M   'P 1'
#
loop_
_entity.id
_entity.type
_entity.pdbx_description
1 polymer ?
#
loop_
_entity_poly.entity_id
_entity_poly.type
_entity_poly.pdbx_seq_one_letter_code
_entity_poly.pdbx_strand_id
1 'polypeptide(L)'
;MSVTRYGKFTDYAIDFGPAQPGKPDLHIVYGLNEAGKSTALSAYLDLLFGVEHNSRYGFLHAYPNMLVGSALEFGGAEHALTRVKGKSPTLRDGRGQPVDEAPLSVPLAGLTRDTYRSMFSLDDQSLEDGGNAIVASKGELGELLFAASAGLADLGSILSKVREEADDIHKLRGRTTQIAELKRNLAALKTQQDEIDTRASAHAVLLATKLQAETAYARAMHDQGQAKTRHDEIARLLRAAPLASEYQRLQREIEQFGSCQCLPPSGPDNCQGSWSRMQNCTRRARVHRRTWPGWTAKSPRW
;
A
#
# COMPACT_ATOMS: atom_id res chain seq x y z
N MET A 1 60.31 -25.52 8.16
CA MET A 1 60.27 -24.06 8.37
C MET A 1 61.66 -23.53 8.71
N SER A 2 62.13 -22.47 8.06
CA SER A 2 63.46 -21.85 8.25
C SER A 2 63.33 -20.40 8.74
N VAL A 3 63.63 -20.16 10.01
CA VAL A 3 63.63 -18.82 10.62
C VAL A 3 65.05 -18.26 10.61
N THR A 4 65.43 -17.65 9.49
CA THR A 4 66.79 -17.16 9.26
C THR A 4 67.09 -15.90 10.09
N ARG A 5 66.25 -14.86 10.05
CA ARG A 5 66.46 -13.62 10.83
C ARG A 5 65.13 -13.00 11.24
N TYR A 6 64.59 -13.40 12.38
CA TYR A 6 63.29 -12.91 12.84
C TYR A 6 63.14 -12.97 14.36
N GLY A 7 62.78 -11.84 14.97
CA GLY A 7 62.65 -11.76 16.43
C GLY A 7 63.95 -12.16 17.11
N LYS A 8 63.90 -13.18 17.95
CA LYS A 8 65.08 -13.70 18.66
C LYS A 8 65.82 -14.83 17.92
N PHE A 9 65.32 -15.26 16.78
CA PHE A 9 65.90 -16.36 16.02
C PHE A 9 66.94 -15.84 15.02
N THR A 10 68.05 -16.55 14.95
CA THR A 10 69.12 -16.37 13.96
C THR A 10 69.48 -17.75 13.43
N ASP A 11 69.28 -17.97 12.12
CA ASP A 11 69.57 -19.19 11.38
C ASP A 11 69.00 -20.47 12.03
N TYR A 12 67.76 -20.41 12.48
CA TYR A 12 67.08 -21.52 13.16
C TYR A 12 66.12 -22.25 12.23
N ALA A 13 66.14 -23.58 12.20
CA ALA A 13 65.21 -24.39 11.40
C ALA A 13 64.38 -25.31 12.29
N ILE A 14 63.08 -25.37 12.01
CA ILE A 14 62.15 -26.36 12.57
C ILE A 14 61.79 -27.31 11.44
N ASP A 15 62.25 -28.55 11.56
CA ASP A 15 61.90 -29.64 10.67
C ASP A 15 60.77 -30.46 11.29
N PHE A 16 59.68 -30.62 10.54
CA PHE A 16 58.51 -31.40 10.94
C PHE A 16 58.55 -32.83 10.39
N GLY A 17 59.51 -33.14 9.51
CA GLY A 17 59.61 -34.44 8.84
C GLY A 17 58.58 -34.65 7.73
N PRO A 18 58.66 -35.76 6.99
CA PRO A 18 57.71 -36.08 5.92
C PRO A 18 56.38 -36.60 6.48
N ALA A 19 55.27 -36.16 5.88
CA ALA A 19 53.94 -36.68 6.19
C ALA A 19 53.85 -38.18 5.85
N GLN A 20 53.31 -38.98 6.77
CA GLN A 20 53.11 -40.42 6.56
C GLN A 20 51.67 -40.70 6.09
N PRO A 21 51.47 -41.27 4.88
CA PRO A 21 50.14 -41.60 4.37
C PRO A 21 49.37 -42.50 5.35
N GLY A 22 48.12 -42.12 5.66
CA GLY A 22 47.23 -42.90 6.53
C GLY A 22 47.47 -42.73 8.03
N LYS A 23 48.33 -41.80 8.46
CA LYS A 23 48.50 -41.42 9.87
C LYS A 23 48.19 -39.94 10.10
N PRO A 24 47.69 -39.57 11.29
CA PRO A 24 47.52 -38.18 11.66
C PRO A 24 48.90 -37.49 11.78
N ASP A 25 49.00 -36.30 11.20
CA ASP A 25 50.22 -35.50 11.19
C ASP A 25 50.16 -34.46 12.33
N LEU A 26 50.60 -34.87 13.52
CA LEU A 26 50.58 -34.05 14.74
C LEU A 26 52.00 -33.75 15.21
N HIS A 27 52.36 -32.48 15.22
CA HIS A 27 53.63 -32.00 15.76
C HIS A 27 53.42 -31.18 17.02
N ILE A 28 54.22 -31.47 18.05
CA ILE A 28 54.19 -30.74 19.33
C ILE A 28 55.52 -29.99 19.47
N VAL A 29 55.45 -28.66 19.40
CA VAL A 29 56.61 -27.79 19.66
C VAL A 29 56.59 -27.36 21.12
N TYR A 30 57.48 -27.94 21.93
CA TYR A 30 57.59 -27.64 23.35
C TYR A 30 58.88 -26.89 23.68
N GLY A 31 58.88 -26.17 24.80
CA GLY A 31 60.03 -25.41 25.29
C GLY A 31 59.64 -24.54 26.47
N LEU A 32 60.62 -23.99 27.18
CA LEU A 32 60.39 -23.08 28.30
C LEU A 32 59.55 -21.85 27.90
N ASN A 33 59.00 -21.15 28.88
CA ASN A 33 58.46 -19.81 28.64
C ASN A 33 59.59 -18.94 28.05
N GLU A 34 59.23 -18.06 27.11
CA GLU A 34 60.19 -17.25 26.34
C GLU A 34 61.11 -18.04 25.39
N ALA A 35 60.95 -19.36 25.26
CA ALA A 35 61.70 -20.17 24.29
C ALA A 35 61.40 -19.82 22.82
N GLY A 36 60.39 -18.97 22.55
CA GLY A 36 60.14 -18.42 21.21
C GLY A 36 58.98 -19.05 20.47
N LYS A 37 58.16 -19.87 21.13
CA LYS A 37 57.02 -20.56 20.52
C LYS A 37 56.07 -19.56 19.83
N SER A 38 55.65 -18.52 20.54
CA SER A 38 54.79 -17.46 19.98
C SER A 38 55.51 -16.63 18.91
N THR A 39 56.83 -16.49 19.00
CA THR A 39 57.65 -15.82 17.98
C THR A 39 57.72 -16.64 16.69
N ALA A 40 57.85 -17.97 16.78
CA ALA A 40 57.84 -18.87 15.65
C ALA A 40 56.47 -18.89 14.97
N LEU A 41 55.38 -18.95 15.73
CA LEU A 41 54.02 -18.82 15.18
C LEU A 41 53.83 -17.48 14.45
N SER A 42 54.31 -16.38 15.04
CA SER A 42 54.23 -15.07 14.40
C SER A 42 55.05 -15.01 13.10
N ALA A 43 56.24 -15.61 13.08
CA ALA A 43 57.06 -15.72 11.86
C ALA A 43 56.34 -16.52 10.76
N TYR A 44 55.65 -17.61 11.13
CA TYR A 44 54.86 -18.41 10.21
C TYR A 44 53.69 -17.62 9.62
N LEU A 45 52.94 -16.88 10.44
CA LEU A 45 51.86 -16.01 9.95
C LEU A 45 52.39 -14.87 9.07
N ASP A 46 53.53 -14.29 9.43
CA ASP A 46 54.19 -13.24 8.64
C ASP A 46 54.67 -13.77 7.28
N LEU A 47 55.11 -15.03 7.19
CA LEU A 47 55.46 -15.68 5.92
C LEU A 47 54.24 -15.79 4.99
N LEU A 48 53.09 -16.21 5.52
CA LEU A 48 51.86 -16.38 4.74
C LEU A 48 51.26 -15.05 4.28
N PHE A 49 51.11 -14.10 5.21
CA PHE A 49 50.28 -12.89 5.00
C PHE A 49 51.06 -11.59 4.84
N GLY A 50 52.38 -11.60 5.02
CA GLY A 50 53.17 -10.37 5.06
C GLY A 50 53.65 -10.02 6.46
N VAL A 51 54.84 -9.42 6.52
CA VAL A 51 55.36 -8.84 7.77
C VAL A 51 54.66 -7.51 8.01
N GLU A 52 54.01 -7.37 9.16
CA GLU A 52 53.29 -6.15 9.53
C GLU A 52 54.20 -4.91 9.53
N HIS A 53 53.63 -3.76 9.14
CA HIS A 53 54.35 -2.48 9.12
C HIS A 53 55.00 -2.18 10.49
N ASN A 54 54.20 -2.33 11.55
CA ASN A 54 54.60 -2.14 12.95
C ASN A 54 54.96 -3.47 13.65
N SER A 55 55.71 -4.34 12.99
CA SER A 55 56.15 -5.60 13.62
C SER A 55 57.02 -5.35 14.87
N ARG A 56 56.61 -5.94 16.00
CA ARG A 56 57.33 -5.94 17.29
C ARG A 56 58.59 -6.81 17.32
N TYR A 57 58.90 -7.52 16.24
CA TYR A 57 59.98 -8.51 16.18
C TYR A 57 61.29 -8.00 15.55
N GLY A 58 61.43 -6.68 15.36
CA GLY A 58 62.65 -6.05 14.84
C GLY A 58 63.72 -5.71 15.89
N PHE A 59 63.71 -6.36 17.05
CA PHE A 59 64.57 -6.00 18.19
C PHE A 59 66.02 -6.51 18.07
N LEU A 60 66.23 -7.73 17.56
CA LEU A 60 67.57 -8.30 17.36
C LEU A 60 68.09 -8.04 15.94
N HIS A 61 67.18 -8.07 14.96
CA HIS A 61 67.48 -7.84 13.55
C HIS A 61 66.76 -6.59 13.08
N ALA A 62 67.52 -5.62 12.56
CA ALA A 62 66.92 -4.41 11.98
C ALA A 62 65.95 -4.78 10.84
N TYR A 63 64.89 -3.99 10.67
CA TYR A 63 63.81 -4.27 9.72
C TYR A 63 64.25 -4.67 8.29
N PRO A 64 65.26 -4.04 7.67
CA PRO A 64 65.72 -4.44 6.33
C PRO A 64 66.37 -5.85 6.27
N ASN A 65 66.81 -6.37 7.42
CA ASN A 65 67.47 -7.66 7.55
C ASN A 65 66.52 -8.77 8.02
N MET A 66 65.25 -8.46 8.29
CA MET A 66 64.26 -9.45 8.69
C MET A 66 63.88 -10.35 7.52
N LEU A 67 64.06 -11.65 7.73
CA LEU A 67 63.85 -12.69 6.72
C LEU A 67 63.29 -13.95 7.36
N VAL A 68 62.18 -14.45 6.81
CA VAL A 68 61.56 -15.71 7.19
C VAL A 68 61.39 -16.57 5.96
N GLY A 69 61.79 -17.84 6.04
CA GLY A 69 61.63 -18.81 4.97
C GLY A 69 60.86 -20.05 5.40
N SER A 70 60.23 -20.72 4.45
CA SER A 70 59.79 -22.10 4.61
C SER A 70 59.73 -22.81 3.28
N ALA A 71 59.91 -24.12 3.32
CA ALA A 71 59.32 -25.00 2.33
C ALA A 71 57.86 -25.24 2.72
N LEU A 72 56.94 -25.02 1.78
CA LEU A 72 55.52 -25.30 1.94
C LEU A 72 55.09 -26.27 0.84
N GLU A 73 54.38 -27.32 1.20
CA GLU A 73 53.81 -28.27 0.24
C GLU A 73 52.36 -27.88 -0.04
N PHE A 74 52.04 -27.59 -1.29
CA PHE A 74 50.67 -27.34 -1.74
C PHE A 74 50.54 -27.63 -3.23
N GLY A 75 49.36 -28.09 -3.66
CA GLY A 75 49.14 -28.50 -5.06
C GLY A 75 49.98 -29.70 -5.50
N GLY A 76 50.45 -30.53 -4.56
CA GLY A 76 51.28 -31.71 -4.84
C GLY A 76 52.75 -31.41 -5.16
N ALA A 77 53.21 -30.18 -4.89
CA ALA A 77 54.60 -29.78 -5.07
C ALA A 77 55.11 -29.00 -3.85
N GLU A 78 56.42 -29.09 -3.62
CA GLU A 78 57.12 -28.32 -2.60
C GLU A 78 57.57 -26.96 -3.15
N HIS A 79 57.26 -25.90 -2.41
CA HIS A 79 57.59 -24.52 -2.76
C HIS A 79 58.49 -23.93 -1.70
N ALA A 80 59.75 -23.66 -2.05
CA ALA A 80 60.67 -22.91 -1.22
C ALA A 80 60.36 -21.41 -1.34
N LEU A 81 59.86 -20.82 -0.26
CA LEU A 81 59.45 -19.43 -0.20
C LEU A 81 60.17 -18.70 0.92
N THR A 82 60.57 -17.46 0.63
CA THR A 82 61.21 -16.56 1.58
C THR A 82 60.51 -15.22 1.55
N ARG A 83 60.24 -14.61 2.70
CA ARG A 83 59.66 -13.30 2.79
C ARG A 83 60.58 -12.35 3.54
N VAL A 84 60.76 -11.17 2.95
CA VAL A 84 61.56 -10.06 3.51
C VAL A 84 60.65 -8.92 3.92
N LYS A 85 60.98 -8.20 4.99
CA LYS A 85 60.22 -7.00 5.37
C LYS A 85 60.59 -5.84 4.43
N GLY A 86 59.59 -5.26 3.75
CA GLY A 86 59.82 -4.16 2.82
C GLY A 86 58.53 -3.68 2.13
N LYS A 87 58.69 -2.80 1.15
CA LYS A 87 57.60 -2.46 0.22
C LYS A 87 57.49 -3.55 -0.84
N SER A 88 56.28 -3.93 -1.22
CA SER A 88 56.00 -4.99 -2.21
C SER A 88 56.85 -4.81 -3.49
N PRO A 89 57.40 -5.90 -4.08
CA PRO A 89 57.21 -7.31 -3.73
C PRO A 89 58.07 -7.78 -2.54
N THR A 90 57.45 -8.48 -1.59
CA THR A 90 58.12 -8.97 -0.36
C THR A 90 58.40 -10.47 -0.36
N LEU A 91 57.72 -11.24 -1.21
CA LEU A 91 57.88 -12.69 -1.34
C LEU A 91 58.95 -13.02 -2.38
N ARG A 92 59.76 -14.04 -2.11
CA ARG A 92 60.83 -14.54 -2.96
C ARG A 92 60.77 -16.06 -3.10
N ASP A 93 61.16 -16.57 -4.26
CA ASP A 93 61.32 -18.00 -4.52
C ASP A 93 62.64 -18.56 -3.94
N GLY A 94 62.85 -19.86 -4.09
CA GLY A 94 64.08 -20.55 -3.68
C GLY A 94 65.35 -20.10 -4.43
N ARG A 95 65.23 -19.26 -5.48
CA ARG A 95 66.35 -18.63 -6.20
C ARG A 95 66.54 -17.17 -5.78
N GLY A 96 65.77 -16.68 -4.82
CA GLY A 96 65.81 -15.32 -4.30
C GLY A 96 65.15 -14.27 -5.21
N GLN A 97 64.43 -14.70 -6.26
CA GLN A 97 63.72 -13.81 -7.19
C GLN A 97 62.36 -13.40 -6.60
N PRO A 98 61.90 -12.15 -6.83
CA PRO A 98 60.60 -11.69 -6.34
C PRO A 98 59.46 -12.47 -7.01
N VAL A 99 58.50 -12.91 -6.20
CA VAL A 99 57.29 -13.62 -6.64
C VAL A 99 56.07 -12.79 -6.26
N ASP A 100 55.03 -12.84 -7.09
CA ASP A 100 53.73 -12.28 -6.75
C ASP A 100 53.10 -13.01 -5.55
N GLU A 101 52.11 -12.42 -4.90
CA GLU A 101 51.39 -13.06 -3.78
C GLU A 101 50.35 -14.08 -4.25
N ALA A 102 50.02 -14.07 -5.56
CA ALA A 102 49.05 -14.97 -6.18
C ALA A 102 49.26 -16.47 -5.85
N PRO A 103 50.50 -17.03 -5.84
CA PRO A 103 50.73 -18.44 -5.52
C PRO A 103 50.36 -18.83 -4.09
N LEU A 104 50.40 -17.89 -3.14
CA LEU A 104 49.93 -18.12 -1.76
C LEU A 104 48.42 -17.89 -1.60
N SER A 105 47.82 -17.03 -2.43
CA SER A 105 46.39 -16.71 -2.35
C SER A 105 45.47 -17.89 -2.65
N VAL A 106 45.87 -18.76 -3.60
CA VAL A 106 45.10 -19.94 -4.04
C VAL A 106 44.98 -20.99 -2.92
N PRO A 107 46.08 -21.49 -2.31
CA PRO A 107 45.98 -22.45 -1.21
C PRO A 107 45.35 -21.85 0.04
N LEU A 108 45.45 -20.53 0.23
CA LEU A 108 44.79 -19.82 1.34
C LEU A 108 43.32 -19.47 1.05
N ALA A 109 42.79 -19.78 -0.15
CA ALA A 109 41.41 -19.48 -0.55
C ALA A 109 40.96 -18.02 -0.30
N GLY A 110 41.90 -17.06 -0.38
CA GLY A 110 41.62 -15.65 -0.10
C GLY A 110 41.40 -15.30 1.39
N LEU A 111 41.74 -16.19 2.32
CA LEU A 111 41.67 -15.91 3.75
C LEU A 111 42.59 -14.74 4.13
N THR A 112 42.11 -13.88 5.03
CA THR A 112 42.92 -12.84 5.64
C THR A 112 43.71 -13.40 6.83
N ARG A 113 44.75 -12.69 7.26
CA ARG A 113 45.54 -13.03 8.46
C ARG A 113 44.66 -13.23 9.69
N ASP A 114 43.72 -12.31 9.93
CA ASP A 114 42.84 -12.36 11.09
C ASP A 114 41.88 -13.55 11.02
N THR A 115 41.33 -13.82 9.83
CA THR A 115 40.47 -14.99 9.61
C THR A 115 41.24 -16.29 9.82
N TYR A 116 42.45 -16.41 9.28
CA TYR A 116 43.30 -17.58 9.46
C TYR A 116 43.64 -17.81 10.94
N ARG A 117 44.02 -16.74 11.66
CA ARG A 117 44.31 -16.82 13.10
C ARG A 117 43.07 -17.28 13.86
N SER A 118 41.89 -16.73 13.58
CA SER A 118 40.66 -17.12 14.28
C SER A 118 40.23 -18.57 14.02
N MET A 119 40.53 -19.14 12.85
CA MET A 119 40.11 -20.50 12.48
C MET A 119 41.13 -21.58 12.83
N PHE A 120 42.42 -21.28 12.67
CA PHE A 120 43.50 -22.27 12.71
C PHE A 120 44.53 -22.02 13.83
N SER A 121 44.39 -20.94 14.62
CA SER A 121 45.27 -20.64 15.74
C SER A 121 44.45 -20.45 17.01
N LEU A 122 44.81 -21.19 18.06
CA LEU A 122 44.31 -20.97 19.40
C LEU A 122 45.44 -20.41 20.25
N ASP A 123 45.29 -19.16 20.67
CA ASP A 123 46.14 -18.52 21.66
C ASP A 123 45.30 -18.07 22.88
N ASP A 124 45.94 -17.91 24.04
CA ASP A 124 45.24 -17.59 25.29
C ASP A 124 44.35 -16.34 25.16
N GLN A 125 44.81 -15.31 24.44
CA GLN A 125 44.05 -14.08 24.21
C GLN A 125 42.82 -14.33 23.34
N SER A 126 42.97 -15.09 22.25
CA SER A 126 41.87 -15.46 21.35
C SER A 126 40.82 -16.32 22.04
N LEU A 127 41.22 -17.12 23.04
CA LEU A 127 40.32 -17.95 23.83
C LEU A 127 39.49 -17.09 24.81
N GLU A 128 40.14 -16.12 25.46
CA GLU A 128 39.44 -15.13 26.30
C GLU A 128 38.51 -14.23 25.48
N ASP A 129 39.00 -13.67 24.38
CA ASP A 129 38.23 -12.81 23.47
C ASP A 129 37.06 -13.59 22.84
N GLY A 130 37.30 -14.83 22.42
CA GLY A 130 36.27 -15.74 21.91
C GLY A 130 35.22 -16.08 22.97
N GLY A 131 35.64 -16.36 24.21
CA GLY A 131 34.74 -16.56 25.34
C GLY A 131 33.88 -15.34 25.63
N ASN A 132 34.49 -14.15 25.66
CA ASN A 132 33.79 -12.89 25.84
C ASN A 132 32.81 -12.60 24.69
N ALA A 133 33.20 -12.88 23.44
CA ALA A 133 32.34 -12.71 22.27
C ALA A 133 31.14 -13.67 22.27
N ILE A 134 31.31 -14.90 22.77
CA ILE A 134 30.21 -15.87 22.95
C ILE A 134 29.20 -15.39 24.00
N VAL A 135 29.69 -14.81 25.10
CA VAL A 135 28.82 -14.25 26.15
C VAL A 135 28.09 -12.99 25.65
N ALA A 136 28.76 -12.15 24.86
CA ALA A 136 28.20 -10.91 24.32
C ALA A 136 27.22 -11.15 23.16
N SER A 137 27.51 -12.10 22.27
CA SER A 137 26.67 -12.44 21.13
C SER A 137 25.85 -13.67 21.45
N LYS A 138 24.63 -13.46 21.97
CA LYS A 138 23.63 -14.52 22.21
C LYS A 138 23.30 -15.28 20.90
N GLY A 139 24.12 -16.25 20.52
CA GLY A 139 23.86 -17.24 19.47
C GLY A 139 24.47 -16.97 18.10
N GLU A 140 24.60 -15.71 17.66
CA GLU A 140 24.96 -15.43 16.25
C GLU A 140 26.43 -15.72 15.90
N LEU A 141 27.35 -15.50 16.85
CA LEU A 141 28.77 -15.77 16.62
C LEU A 141 29.11 -17.27 16.71
N GLY A 142 28.35 -18.02 17.52
CA GLY A 142 28.49 -19.48 17.60
C GLY A 142 28.08 -20.14 16.29
N GLU A 143 27.00 -19.67 15.66
CA GLU A 143 26.56 -20.13 14.35
C GLU A 143 27.59 -19.83 13.25
N LEU A 144 28.22 -18.64 13.28
CA LEU A 144 29.31 -18.28 12.37
C LEU A 144 30.58 -19.13 12.58
N LEU A 145 30.94 -19.47 13.82
CA LEU A 145 32.09 -20.33 14.12
C LEU A 145 31.86 -21.78 13.65
N PHE A 146 30.64 -22.31 13.83
CA PHE A 146 30.24 -23.61 13.30
C PHE A 146 30.12 -23.62 11.77
N ALA A 147 29.63 -22.55 11.14
CA ALA A 147 29.56 -22.44 9.69
C ALA A 147 30.94 -22.26 9.03
N ALA A 148 31.84 -21.50 9.66
CA ALA A 148 33.22 -21.30 9.24
C ALA A 148 34.02 -22.60 9.27
N SER A 149 33.93 -23.37 10.37
CA SER A 149 34.60 -24.67 10.49
C SER A 149 34.09 -25.73 9.50
N ALA A 150 32.85 -25.60 9.02
CA ALA A 150 32.30 -26.44 7.96
C ALA A 150 32.65 -25.97 6.52
N GLY A 151 33.34 -24.83 6.37
CA GLY A 151 33.69 -24.25 5.07
C GLY A 151 32.55 -23.48 4.38
N LEU A 152 31.49 -23.11 5.11
CA LEU A 152 30.29 -22.43 4.59
C LEU A 152 30.28 -20.93 4.92
N ALA A 153 31.44 -20.28 4.94
CA ALA A 153 31.54 -18.82 5.16
C ALA A 153 30.65 -18.02 4.19
N ASP A 154 30.42 -18.54 2.98
CA ASP A 154 29.57 -17.92 1.97
C ASP A 154 28.07 -17.92 2.36
N LEU A 155 27.60 -18.91 3.13
CA LEU A 155 26.21 -18.98 3.57
C LEU A 155 25.83 -17.86 4.53
N GLY A 156 26.77 -17.39 5.36
CA GLY A 156 26.52 -16.25 6.24
C GLY A 156 26.20 -14.99 5.44
N SER A 157 26.95 -14.76 4.36
CA SER A 157 26.71 -13.62 3.46
C SER A 157 25.39 -13.74 2.71
N ILE A 158 25.02 -14.95 2.28
CA ILE A 158 23.75 -15.23 1.60
C ILE A 158 22.58 -15.04 2.58
N LEU A 159 22.70 -15.52 3.82
CA LEU A 159 21.66 -15.36 4.83
C LEU A 159 21.44 -13.88 5.18
N SER A 160 22.52 -13.09 5.29
CA SER A 160 22.41 -11.64 5.48
C SER A 160 21.70 -10.95 4.32
N LYS A 161 22.01 -11.30 3.07
CA LYS A 161 21.31 -10.75 1.89
C LYS A 161 19.83 -11.12 1.89
N VAL A 162 19.49 -12.37 2.19
CA VAL A 162 18.09 -12.81 2.27
C VAL A 162 17.36 -12.09 3.42
N ARG A 163 18.02 -11.81 4.54
CA ARG A 163 17.45 -11.00 5.63
C ARG A 163 17.22 -9.55 5.19
N GLU A 164 18.15 -8.93 4.46
CA GLU A 164 17.98 -7.58 3.91
C GLU A 164 16.80 -7.51 2.93
N GLU A 165 16.71 -8.46 1.99
CA GLU A 165 15.58 -8.56 1.05
C GLU A 165 14.25 -8.75 1.78
N ALA A 166 14.21 -9.60 2.81
CA ALA A 166 13.02 -9.80 3.63
C ALA A 166 12.63 -8.52 4.40
N ASP A 167 13.61 -7.80 4.92
CA ASP A 167 13.42 -6.54 5.65
C ASP A 167 12.89 -5.42 4.74
N ASP A 168 13.30 -5.38 3.48
CA ASP A 168 12.78 -4.45 2.46
C ASP A 168 11.31 -4.75 2.10
N ILE A 169 10.93 -6.02 2.10
CA ILE A 169 9.54 -6.44 1.91
C ILE A 169 8.70 -6.07 3.15
N HIS A 170 9.17 -6.44 4.35
CA HIS A 170 8.39 -6.26 5.57
C HIS A 170 9.22 -6.18 6.86
N LYS A 171 9.05 -5.07 7.59
CA LYS A 171 9.51 -4.88 8.97
C LYS A 171 8.33 -4.51 9.86
N LEU A 172 8.26 -5.08 11.06
CA LEU A 172 7.14 -4.90 12.02
C LEU A 172 6.87 -3.42 12.37
N ARG A 173 7.88 -2.55 12.26
CA ARG A 173 7.76 -1.09 12.45
C ARG A 173 8.31 -0.27 11.28
N GLY A 174 8.58 -0.92 10.14
CA GLY A 174 9.09 -0.26 8.95
C GLY A 174 7.98 0.55 8.29
N ARG A 175 8.14 1.88 8.23
CA ARG A 175 7.20 2.73 7.48
C ARG A 175 7.43 2.64 5.98
N THR A 176 8.66 2.43 5.52
CA THR A 176 9.06 2.53 4.10
C THR A 176 9.20 1.18 3.38
N THR A 177 8.68 0.08 3.95
CA THR A 177 8.74 -1.23 3.28
C THR A 177 7.67 -1.35 2.21
N GLN A 178 7.88 -2.25 1.23
CA GLN A 178 6.95 -2.43 0.10
C GLN A 178 5.50 -2.71 0.57
N ILE A 179 5.33 -3.58 1.58
CA ILE A 179 4.00 -3.89 2.14
C ILE A 179 3.37 -2.65 2.81
N ALA A 180 4.16 -1.81 3.47
CA ALA A 180 3.64 -0.60 4.11
C ALA A 180 3.14 0.42 3.07
N GLU A 181 3.84 0.56 1.95
CA GLU A 181 3.39 1.40 0.82
C GLU A 181 2.13 0.85 0.16
N LEU A 182 2.08 -0.46 -0.13
CA LEU A 182 0.89 -1.11 -0.68
C LEU A 182 -0.34 -0.94 0.23
N LYS A 183 -0.17 -1.07 1.56
CA LYS A 183 -1.25 -0.82 2.53
C LYS A 183 -1.75 0.63 2.48
N ARG A 184 -0.85 1.62 2.37
CA ARG A 184 -1.24 3.04 2.23
C ARG A 184 -1.99 3.28 0.93
N ASN A 185 -1.51 2.75 -0.18
CA ASN A 185 -2.16 2.88 -1.48
C ASN A 185 -3.54 2.23 -1.48
N LEU A 186 -3.68 1.05 -0.87
CA LEU A 186 -4.97 0.39 -0.69
C LEU A 186 -5.93 1.23 0.17
N ALA A 187 -5.46 1.83 1.26
CA ALA A 187 -6.27 2.72 2.07
C ALA A 187 -6.75 3.95 1.27
N ALA A 188 -5.86 4.58 0.50
CA ALA A 188 -6.21 5.70 -0.36
C ALA A 188 -7.25 5.33 -1.43
N LEU A 189 -7.09 4.17 -2.08
CA LEU A 189 -8.04 3.66 -3.06
C LEU A 189 -9.41 3.34 -2.44
N LYS A 190 -9.44 2.78 -1.23
CA LYS A 190 -10.70 2.57 -0.49
C LYS A 190 -11.41 3.88 -0.19
N THR A 191 -10.69 4.90 0.27
CA THR A 191 -11.28 6.23 0.50
C THR A 191 -11.85 6.83 -0.80
N GLN A 192 -11.13 6.70 -1.91
CA GLN A 192 -11.64 7.14 -3.22
C GLN A 192 -12.90 6.36 -3.65
N GLN A 193 -12.94 5.05 -3.41
CA GLN A 193 -14.13 4.23 -3.67
C GLN A 193 -15.32 4.71 -2.83
N ASP A 194 -15.14 4.88 -1.52
CA ASP A 194 -16.18 5.32 -0.60
C ASP A 194 -16.73 6.71 -0.99
N GLU A 195 -15.88 7.64 -1.43
CA GLU A 195 -16.31 8.95 -1.93
C GLU A 195 -17.18 8.85 -3.20
N ILE A 196 -16.85 7.93 -4.11
CA ILE A 196 -17.63 7.69 -5.33
C ILE A 196 -18.99 7.05 -4.98
N ASP A 197 -19.00 6.03 -4.11
CA ASP A 197 -20.24 5.38 -3.68
C ASP A 197 -21.16 6.32 -2.90
N THR A 198 -20.59 7.25 -2.14
CA THR A 198 -21.35 8.33 -1.48
C THR A 198 -22.05 9.22 -2.50
N ARG A 199 -21.43 9.51 -3.65
CA ARG A 199 -22.07 10.28 -4.73
C ARG A 199 -23.23 9.50 -5.37
N ALA A 200 -23.10 8.18 -5.52
CA ALA A 200 -24.17 7.34 -6.06
C ALA A 200 -25.40 7.29 -5.14
N SER A 201 -25.19 7.13 -3.82
CA SER A 201 -26.30 7.13 -2.85
C SER A 201 -26.98 8.50 -2.74
N ALA A 202 -26.21 9.60 -2.73
CA ALA A 202 -26.75 10.95 -2.77
C ALA A 202 -27.56 11.21 -4.05
N HIS A 203 -27.08 10.73 -5.20
CA HIS A 203 -27.81 10.81 -6.47
C HIS A 203 -29.14 10.03 -6.43
N ALA A 204 -29.17 8.84 -5.82
CA ALA A 204 -30.39 8.06 -5.65
C ALA A 204 -31.44 8.80 -4.78
N VAL A 205 -31.00 9.43 -3.68
CA VAL A 205 -31.87 10.26 -2.83
C VAL A 205 -32.42 11.48 -3.58
N LEU A 206 -31.59 12.15 -4.39
CA LEU A 206 -32.02 13.28 -5.22
C LEU A 206 -33.06 12.86 -6.25
N LEU A 207 -32.89 11.70 -6.90
CA LEU A 207 -33.88 11.15 -7.83
C LEU A 207 -35.21 10.81 -7.13
N ALA A 208 -35.16 10.19 -5.95
CA ALA A 208 -36.36 9.88 -5.17
C ALA A 208 -37.10 11.16 -4.76
N THR A 209 -36.36 12.18 -4.29
CA THR A 209 -36.92 13.50 -3.93
C THR A 209 -37.54 14.19 -5.15
N LYS A 210 -36.89 14.13 -6.32
CA LYS A 210 -37.43 14.67 -7.57
C LYS A 210 -38.76 14.00 -7.93
N LEU A 211 -38.82 12.66 -7.91
CA LEU A 211 -40.04 11.92 -8.21
C LEU A 211 -41.18 12.25 -7.24
N GLN A 212 -40.87 12.37 -5.94
CA GLN A 212 -41.84 12.79 -4.93
C GLN A 212 -42.35 14.22 -5.20
N ALA A 213 -41.48 15.15 -5.55
CA ALA A 213 -41.87 16.51 -5.90
C ALA A 213 -42.74 16.54 -7.18
N GLU A 214 -42.40 15.77 -8.22
CA GLU A 214 -43.18 15.67 -9.45
C GLU A 214 -44.58 15.08 -9.19
N THR A 215 -44.67 14.02 -8.39
CA THR A 215 -45.96 13.41 -8.03
C THR A 215 -46.81 14.32 -7.15
N ALA A 216 -46.22 15.04 -6.19
CA ALA A 216 -46.90 16.03 -5.38
C ALA A 216 -47.41 17.20 -6.22
N TYR A 217 -46.59 17.69 -7.16
CA TYR A 217 -46.97 18.74 -8.11
C TYR A 217 -48.13 18.30 -9.00
N ALA A 218 -48.08 17.10 -9.58
CA ALA A 218 -49.15 16.56 -10.41
C ALA A 218 -50.48 16.44 -9.64
N ARG A 219 -50.43 16.01 -8.38
CA ARG A 219 -51.61 15.97 -7.49
C ARG A 219 -52.18 17.36 -7.22
N ALA A 220 -51.33 18.31 -6.84
CA ALA A 220 -51.76 19.69 -6.57
C ALA A 220 -52.40 20.34 -7.81
N MET A 221 -51.85 20.10 -9.01
CA MET A 221 -52.44 20.58 -10.27
C MET A 221 -53.80 19.93 -10.56
N HIS A 222 -53.94 18.63 -10.28
CA HIS A 222 -55.21 17.93 -10.42
C HIS A 222 -56.27 18.50 -9.48
N ASP A 223 -55.92 18.66 -8.19
CA ASP A 223 -56.82 19.20 -7.16
C ASP A 223 -57.24 20.64 -7.48
N GLN A 224 -56.31 21.47 -7.97
CA GLN A 224 -56.62 22.82 -8.44
C GLN A 224 -57.62 22.79 -9.61
N GLY A 225 -57.43 21.89 -10.58
CA GLY A 225 -58.34 21.71 -11.70
C GLY A 225 -59.75 21.30 -11.25
N GLN A 226 -59.85 20.36 -10.30
CA GLN A 226 -61.14 19.95 -9.72
C GLN A 226 -61.80 21.09 -8.94
N ALA A 227 -61.04 21.81 -8.11
CA ALA A 227 -61.56 22.94 -7.35
C ALA A 227 -62.07 24.06 -8.27
N LYS A 228 -61.36 24.34 -9.36
CA LYS A 228 -61.80 25.32 -10.37
C LYS A 228 -63.09 24.89 -11.07
N THR A 229 -63.19 23.62 -11.45
CA THR A 229 -64.41 23.07 -12.07
C THR A 229 -65.61 23.19 -11.14
N ARG A 230 -65.46 22.80 -9.86
CA ARG A 230 -66.50 22.96 -8.84
C ARG A 230 -66.87 24.43 -8.60
N HIS A 231 -65.89 25.32 -8.58
CA HIS A 231 -66.13 26.75 -8.46
C HIS A 231 -66.99 27.27 -9.62
N ASP A 232 -66.64 26.90 -10.85
CA ASP A 232 -67.39 27.31 -12.04
C ASP A 232 -68.82 26.75 -12.05
N GLU A 233 -69.03 25.52 -11.58
CA GLU A 233 -70.36 24.92 -11.40
C GLU A 233 -71.21 25.69 -10.38
N ILE A 234 -70.66 25.95 -9.19
CA ILE A 234 -71.36 26.71 -8.14
C ILE A 234 -71.67 28.13 -8.64
N ALA A 235 -70.72 28.79 -9.30
CA ALA A 235 -70.92 30.11 -9.87
C ALA A 235 -72.01 30.12 -10.95
N ARG A 236 -72.11 29.07 -11.78
CA ARG A 236 -73.22 28.90 -12.75
C ARG A 236 -74.56 28.75 -12.03
N LEU A 237 -74.65 27.91 -10.99
CA LEU A 237 -75.88 27.72 -10.21
C LEU A 237 -76.32 29.00 -9.51
N LEU A 238 -75.39 29.74 -8.89
CA LEU A 238 -75.69 31.02 -8.25
C LEU A 238 -76.18 32.08 -9.24
N ARG A 239 -75.64 32.12 -10.47
CA ARG A 239 -76.14 33.00 -11.54
C ARG A 239 -77.53 32.60 -12.03
N ALA A 240 -77.85 31.31 -12.06
CA ALA A 240 -79.15 30.80 -12.52
C ALA A 240 -80.26 30.89 -11.47
N ALA A 241 -79.92 30.89 -10.17
CA ALA A 241 -80.87 30.95 -9.06
C ALA A 241 -81.90 32.11 -9.14
N PRO A 242 -81.51 33.39 -9.37
CA PRO A 242 -82.48 34.47 -9.50
C PRO A 242 -83.37 34.34 -10.75
N LEU A 243 -82.82 33.84 -11.86
CA LEU A 243 -83.60 33.61 -13.08
C LEU A 243 -84.64 32.50 -12.89
N ALA A 244 -84.30 31.46 -12.12
CA ALA A 244 -85.23 30.39 -11.79
C ALA A 244 -86.36 30.87 -10.86
N SER A 245 -86.06 31.72 -9.87
CA SER A 245 -87.09 32.29 -8.99
C SER A 245 -88.00 33.27 -9.74
N GLU A 246 -87.45 34.07 -10.65
CA GLU A 246 -88.22 34.93 -11.55
C GLU A 246 -89.13 34.10 -12.48
N TYR A 247 -88.63 33.02 -13.05
CA TYR A 247 -89.41 32.10 -13.88
C TYR A 247 -90.58 31.47 -13.10
N GLN A 248 -90.33 30.98 -11.88
CA GLN A 248 -91.37 30.44 -10.99
C GLN A 248 -92.41 31.50 -10.58
N ARG A 249 -92.00 32.76 -10.39
CA ARG A 249 -92.93 33.87 -10.15
C ARG A 249 -93.80 34.13 -11.38
N LEU A 250 -93.19 34.26 -12.56
CA LEU A 250 -93.90 34.50 -13.82
C LEU A 250 -94.85 33.34 -14.16
N GLN A 251 -94.49 32.08 -13.89
CA GLN A 251 -95.39 30.94 -14.04
C GLN A 251 -96.62 31.06 -13.13
N ARG A 252 -96.43 31.38 -11.85
CA ARG A 252 -97.55 31.59 -10.92
C ARG A 252 -98.45 32.75 -11.34
N GLU A 253 -97.87 33.85 -11.84
CA GLU A 253 -98.64 34.96 -12.40
C GLU A 253 -99.47 34.50 -13.61
N ILE A 254 -98.92 33.71 -14.53
CA ILE A 254 -99.66 33.15 -15.68
C ILE A 254 -100.79 32.23 -15.23
N GLU A 255 -100.55 31.34 -14.26
CA GLU A 255 -101.57 30.45 -13.70
C GLU A 255 -102.74 31.23 -13.07
N GLN A 256 -102.46 32.38 -12.44
CA GLN A 256 -103.49 33.29 -11.93
C GLN A 256 -104.33 33.96 -13.03
N PHE A 257 -103.81 34.12 -14.23
CA PHE A 257 -104.60 34.58 -15.39
C PHE A 257 -105.34 33.44 -16.12
N GLY A 258 -104.95 32.18 -15.88
CA GLY A 258 -105.59 30.99 -16.45
C GLY A 258 -107.00 30.71 -15.91
N SER A 259 -107.40 31.34 -14.80
CA SER A 259 -108.75 31.29 -14.25
C SER A 259 -109.70 32.36 -14.80
N CYS A 260 -109.30 33.10 -15.86
CA CYS A 260 -110.24 33.89 -16.65
C CYS A 260 -111.09 32.98 -17.57
N GLN A 261 -112.02 32.24 -16.99
CA GLN A 261 -113.23 31.83 -17.69
C GLN A 261 -114.09 33.08 -17.94
N CYS A 262 -114.20 33.41 -19.22
CA CYS A 262 -115.18 34.28 -19.89
C CYS A 262 -116.16 35.05 -18.98
N LEU A 263 -115.99 36.38 -18.93
CA LEU A 263 -117.07 37.30 -18.58
C LEU A 263 -118.28 37.05 -19.52
N PRO A 264 -119.52 37.11 -19.02
CA PRO A 264 -120.72 36.99 -19.83
C PRO A 264 -120.85 38.17 -20.82
N PRO A 265 -121.54 38.00 -21.96
CA PRO A 265 -121.63 39.04 -22.97
C PRO A 265 -122.73 40.02 -22.61
N SER A 266 -122.38 41.17 -22.04
CA SER A 266 -123.23 42.37 -22.15
C SER A 266 -122.47 43.67 -21.92
N GLY A 267 -122.32 44.44 -23.01
CA GLY A 267 -122.28 45.90 -23.01
C GLY A 267 -120.91 46.59 -22.90
N PRO A 268 -120.74 47.77 -23.52
CA PRO A 268 -119.45 48.25 -24.05
C PRO A 268 -118.67 49.18 -23.08
N ASP A 269 -117.49 49.62 -23.52
CA ASP A 269 -116.75 50.81 -23.04
C ASP A 269 -115.59 50.70 -22.03
N ASN A 270 -114.88 49.57 -21.88
CA ASN A 270 -113.61 49.66 -21.12
C ASN A 270 -112.45 48.73 -21.49
N CYS A 271 -112.35 48.30 -22.76
CA CYS A 271 -111.34 47.33 -23.19
C CYS A 271 -110.10 47.89 -23.92
N GLN A 272 -109.85 49.21 -23.94
CA GLN A 272 -108.61 49.74 -24.54
C GLN A 272 -107.38 49.68 -23.60
N GLY A 273 -107.60 49.71 -22.28
CA GLY A 273 -106.51 49.69 -21.28
C GLY A 273 -105.91 48.31 -20.99
N SER A 274 -106.68 47.23 -21.19
CA SER A 274 -106.27 45.85 -20.90
C SER A 274 -105.52 45.20 -22.07
N TRP A 275 -105.95 45.46 -23.31
CA TRP A 275 -105.29 44.96 -24.53
C TRP A 275 -103.85 45.48 -24.69
N SER A 276 -103.62 46.76 -24.35
CA SER A 276 -102.29 47.39 -24.42
C SER A 276 -101.29 46.78 -23.42
N ARG A 277 -101.76 46.32 -22.25
CA ARG A 277 -100.92 45.62 -21.25
C ARG A 277 -100.62 44.18 -21.66
N MET A 278 -101.59 43.50 -22.28
CA MET A 278 -101.45 42.12 -22.73
C MET A 278 -100.48 41.99 -23.93
N GLN A 279 -100.50 42.93 -24.87
CA GLN A 279 -99.55 42.98 -26.00
C GLN A 279 -98.11 43.31 -25.58
N ASN A 280 -97.92 44.18 -24.57
CA ASN A 280 -96.58 44.48 -24.05
C ASN A 280 -95.97 43.29 -23.28
N CYS A 281 -96.77 42.49 -22.57
CA CYS A 281 -96.30 41.28 -21.90
C CYS A 281 -95.90 40.17 -22.90
N THR A 282 -96.67 39.96 -23.98
CA THR A 282 -96.31 38.97 -25.01
C THR A 282 -95.08 39.37 -25.83
N ARG A 283 -94.85 40.67 -26.05
CA ARG A 283 -93.65 41.16 -26.76
C ARG A 283 -92.38 41.00 -25.92
N ARG A 284 -92.46 41.18 -24.58
CA ARG A 284 -91.35 40.91 -23.64
C ARG A 284 -91.00 39.41 -23.53
N ALA A 285 -92.01 38.54 -23.58
CA ALA A 285 -91.80 37.09 -23.55
C ALA A 285 -91.11 36.52 -24.81
N ARG A 286 -91.29 37.14 -25.99
CA ARG A 286 -90.63 36.72 -27.24
C ARG A 286 -89.14 37.09 -27.33
N VAL A 287 -88.72 38.20 -26.73
CA VAL A 287 -87.32 38.64 -26.76
C VAL A 287 -86.41 37.70 -25.97
N HIS A 288 -86.92 37.06 -24.89
CA HIS A 288 -86.15 36.12 -24.07
C HIS A 288 -85.96 34.72 -24.70
N ARG A 289 -86.75 34.32 -25.72
CA ARG A 289 -86.56 33.02 -26.41
C ARG A 289 -85.48 33.05 -27.49
N ARG A 290 -85.04 34.22 -27.96
CA ARG A 290 -84.05 34.34 -29.05
C ARG A 290 -82.59 34.39 -28.59
N THR A 291 -82.32 34.51 -27.28
CA THR A 291 -80.96 34.71 -26.74
C THR A 291 -80.31 33.46 -26.14
N TRP A 292 -80.87 32.25 -26.37
CA TRP A 292 -80.25 30.98 -25.95
C TRP A 292 -79.71 30.19 -27.15
N PRO A 293 -78.41 30.29 -27.50
CA PRO A 293 -77.76 29.30 -28.34
C PRO A 293 -77.18 28.18 -27.47
N GLY A 294 -77.53 26.92 -27.75
CA GLY A 294 -76.68 25.78 -27.35
C GLY A 294 -77.31 24.60 -26.63
N TRP A 295 -78.62 24.35 -26.69
CA TRP A 295 -79.18 23.06 -26.27
C TRP A 295 -79.26 22.10 -27.47
N THR A 296 -78.12 21.51 -27.85
CA THR A 296 -78.11 20.28 -28.64
C THR A 296 -78.14 19.09 -27.68
N ALA A 297 -79.31 18.50 -27.51
CA ALA A 297 -79.46 17.20 -26.86
C ALA A 297 -78.82 16.12 -27.76
N LYS A 298 -77.71 15.52 -27.31
CA LYS A 298 -77.29 14.19 -27.76
C LYS A 298 -77.55 13.20 -26.63
N SER A 299 -78.43 12.25 -26.92
CA SER A 299 -78.79 11.09 -26.12
C SER A 299 -77.61 10.11 -25.95
N PRO A 300 -77.51 9.40 -24.82
CA PRO A 300 -76.53 8.32 -24.64
C PRO A 300 -77.08 7.02 -25.24
N ARG A 301 -76.27 6.34 -26.06
CA ARG A 301 -76.46 4.92 -26.39
C ARG A 301 -75.66 4.09 -25.39
N TRP A 302 -76.35 3.16 -24.74
CA TRP A 302 -75.78 1.97 -24.10
C TRP A 302 -75.25 1.01 -25.15
#